data_AF-A0A1A8QN47-F1
#
_entry.id   AF-A0A1A8QN47-F1
#
_cell.length_a   1.000
_cell.length_b   1.000
_cell.length_c   1.000
_cell.angle_alpha   90.00
_cell.angle_beta   90.00
_cell.angle_gamma   90.00
#
_symmetry.space_group_name_H-M   'P 1'
#
loop_
_entity.id
_entity.type
_entity.pdbx_description
1 polymer ?
#
loop_
_entity_poly.entity_id
_entity_poly.type
_entity_poly.pdbx_seq_one_letter_code
_entity_poly.pdbx_strand_id
1 'polypeptide(L)'
;SDEPLSCTTLPRTCNSDQFRCDDGRCIALSWICDGDNDCGDMSDEDQRHNCANRTCSRAEFTCANNRPPQRKCIPRDWVCDGDADCADALDER
;
A
#
# COMPACT_ATOMS: atom_id res chain seq x y z
N SER A 1 -20.07 -29.97 1.99
CA SER A 1 -18.79 -29.26 1.84
C SER A 1 -18.95 -28.27 0.71
N ASP A 2 -18.59 -27.03 0.97
CA ASP A 2 -19.34 -25.80 0.63
C ASP A 2 -19.06 -25.18 -0.75
N GLU A 3 -19.18 -25.94 -1.84
CA GLU A 3 -18.84 -25.40 -3.18
C GLU A 3 -20.07 -25.46 -4.13
N PRO A 4 -20.61 -24.32 -4.61
CA PRO A 4 -21.74 -24.34 -5.55
C PRO A 4 -21.33 -24.83 -6.95
N LEU A 5 -22.18 -25.69 -7.52
CA LEU A 5 -22.02 -26.45 -8.77
C LEU A 5 -22.05 -25.64 -10.08
N SER A 6 -21.88 -24.32 -10.01
CA SER A 6 -21.80 -23.45 -11.19
C SER A 6 -20.46 -22.73 -11.19
N CYS A 7 -19.53 -23.26 -11.98
CA CYS A 7 -18.37 -22.52 -12.49
C CYS A 7 -18.85 -21.46 -13.50
N THR A 8 -19.78 -20.61 -13.09
CA THR A 8 -19.89 -19.29 -13.69
C THR A 8 -18.72 -18.55 -13.11
N THR A 9 -17.71 -18.29 -13.93
CA THR A 9 -16.71 -17.27 -13.68
C THR A 9 -17.46 -15.98 -13.37
N LEU A 10 -17.88 -15.77 -12.11
CA LEU A 10 -17.99 -14.43 -11.56
C LEU A 10 -16.66 -13.82 -11.96
N PRO A 11 -16.66 -12.75 -12.77
CA PRO A 11 -15.39 -12.13 -13.12
C PRO A 11 -14.67 -11.96 -11.78
N ARG A 12 -13.40 -12.38 -11.70
CA ARG A 12 -12.58 -12.13 -10.51
C ARG A 12 -12.33 -10.62 -10.43
N THR A 13 -13.40 -9.85 -10.36
CA THR A 13 -13.44 -8.48 -9.92
C THR A 13 -13.04 -8.56 -8.48
N CYS A 14 -11.96 -7.86 -8.14
CA CYS A 14 -11.52 -7.72 -6.77
C CYS A 14 -12.72 -7.41 -5.86
N ASN A 15 -12.67 -7.84 -4.60
CA ASN A 15 -13.73 -7.53 -3.63
C ASN A 15 -13.97 -6.01 -3.58
N SER A 16 -15.13 -5.58 -3.09
CA SER A 16 -15.45 -4.16 -2.97
C SER A 16 -14.42 -3.35 -2.18
N ASP A 17 -13.72 -4.00 -1.24
CA ASP A 17 -12.66 -3.40 -0.42
C ASP A 17 -11.24 -3.61 -0.99
N GLN A 18 -11.12 -4.07 -2.23
CA GLN A 18 -9.86 -4.35 -2.90
C GLN A 18 -9.66 -3.50 -4.15
N PHE A 19 -8.41 -3.10 -4.37
CA PHE A 19 -7.96 -2.43 -5.57
C PHE A 19 -7.43 -3.44 -6.59
N ARG A 20 -7.72 -3.20 -7.87
CA ARG A 20 -7.17 -3.99 -8.97
C ARG A 20 -5.97 -3.27 -9.58
N CYS A 21 -4.80 -3.89 -9.45
CA CYS A 21 -3.55 -3.47 -10.09
C CYS A 21 -3.62 -3.57 -11.61
N ASP A 22 -2.72 -2.89 -12.34
CA ASP A 22 -2.66 -2.96 -13.80
C ASP A 22 -2.25 -4.37 -14.28
N ASP A 23 -1.39 -5.07 -13.52
CA ASP A 23 -1.04 -6.51 -13.70
C ASP A 23 -2.24 -7.45 -13.46
N GLY A 24 -3.36 -6.94 -12.94
CA GLY A 24 -4.58 -7.70 -12.70
C GLY A 24 -4.65 -8.38 -11.33
N ARG A 25 -3.65 -8.18 -10.46
CA ARG A 25 -3.71 -8.56 -9.05
C ARG A 25 -4.72 -7.73 -8.27
N CYS A 26 -5.19 -8.28 -7.16
CA CYS A 26 -6.08 -7.61 -6.22
C CYS A 26 -5.36 -7.42 -4.90
N ILE A 27 -5.24 -6.18 -4.46
CA ILE A 27 -4.67 -5.79 -3.16
C ILE A 27 -5.74 -5.10 -2.31
N ALA A 28 -5.49 -4.89 -1.03
CA ALA A 28 -6.42 -4.12 -0.21
C ALA A 28 -6.44 -2.64 -0.63
N LEU A 29 -7.60 -1.97 -0.59
CA LEU A 29 -7.66 -0.52 -0.85
C LEU A 29 -6.79 0.29 0.12
N SER A 30 -6.53 -0.25 1.31
CA SER A 30 -5.64 0.34 2.32
C SER A 30 -4.17 0.34 1.92
N TRP A 31 -3.79 -0.49 0.95
CA TRP A 31 -2.42 -0.61 0.44
C TRP A 31 -2.14 0.35 -0.73
N ILE A 32 -3.14 1.13 -1.17
CA ILE A 32 -2.90 2.20 -2.13
C ILE A 32 -2.16 3.35 -1.43
N CYS A 33 -1.02 3.78 -1.97
CA CYS A 33 -0.19 4.85 -1.42
C CYS A 33 0.25 4.57 0.04
N ASP A 34 0.55 3.33 0.39
CA ASP A 34 1.13 2.98 1.70
C ASP A 34 2.67 2.99 1.68
N GLY A 35 3.26 3.14 0.50
CA GLY A 35 4.70 3.26 0.27
C GLY A 35 5.38 1.92 0.00
N ASP A 36 4.62 0.83 -0.10
CA ASP A 36 5.11 -0.48 -0.51
C ASP A 36 4.53 -0.85 -1.89
N ASN A 37 5.26 -1.65 -2.67
CA ASN A 37 4.81 -2.09 -3.99
C ASN A 37 4.09 -3.44 -3.88
N ASP A 38 2.86 -3.42 -3.38
CA ASP A 38 2.03 -4.61 -3.22
C ASP A 38 1.49 -5.13 -4.56
N CYS A 39 1.24 -4.22 -5.50
CA CYS A 39 0.86 -4.62 -6.85
C CYS A 39 1.99 -5.33 -7.61
N GLY A 40 3.25 -5.07 -7.25
CA GLY A 40 4.46 -5.56 -7.93
C GLY A 40 4.79 -4.80 -9.23
N ASP A 41 3.86 -4.02 -9.75
CA ASP A 41 4.01 -3.14 -10.92
C ASP A 41 3.96 -1.63 -10.57
N MET A 42 3.93 -1.30 -9.27
CA MET A 42 3.77 0.05 -8.71
C MET A 42 2.46 0.75 -9.06
N SER A 43 1.42 0.02 -9.49
CA SER A 43 0.11 0.61 -9.81
C SER A 43 -0.59 1.22 -8.60
N ASP A 44 -0.45 0.59 -7.44
CA ASP A 44 -0.93 1.03 -6.12
C ASP A 44 -0.25 2.30 -5.63
N GLU A 45 1.02 2.43 -5.96
CA GLU A 45 1.85 3.59 -5.68
C GLU A 45 1.95 4.53 -6.90
N ASP A 46 0.99 4.49 -7.82
CA ASP A 46 1.03 5.32 -9.02
C ASP A 46 0.51 6.75 -8.73
N GLN A 47 1.03 7.74 -9.46
CA GLN A 47 0.60 9.14 -9.33
C GLN A 47 -0.90 9.34 -9.59
N ARG A 48 -1.58 8.43 -10.29
CA ARG A 48 -3.04 8.42 -10.48
C ARG A 48 -3.82 8.42 -9.16
N HIS A 49 -3.22 7.88 -8.09
CA HIS A 49 -3.81 7.85 -6.75
C HIS A 49 -3.54 9.13 -5.95
N ASN A 50 -2.82 10.10 -6.54
CA ASN A 50 -2.47 11.38 -5.93
C ASN A 50 -1.79 11.21 -4.54
N CYS A 51 -0.96 10.18 -4.40
CA CYS A 51 -0.20 9.87 -3.18
C CYS A 51 0.64 11.06 -2.67
N ALA A 52 1.03 11.97 -3.57
CA ALA A 52 1.75 13.19 -3.21
C ALA A 52 0.94 14.15 -2.31
N ASN A 53 -0.39 14.10 -2.37
CA ASN A 53 -1.27 14.88 -1.52
C ASN A 53 -1.65 14.16 -0.22
N ARG A 54 -1.42 12.83 -0.14
CA ARG A 54 -1.51 12.12 1.13
C ARG A 54 -0.38 12.64 2.03
N THR A 55 -0.81 13.32 3.08
CA THR A 55 0.06 13.77 4.16
C THR A 55 -0.13 12.76 5.27
N CYS A 56 0.97 12.17 5.77
CA CYS A 56 0.89 11.30 6.93
C CYS A 56 0.19 12.06 8.08
N SER A 57 -0.62 11.35 8.86
CA SER A 57 -1.31 11.91 10.02
C SER A 57 -0.29 12.41 11.03
N ARG A 58 -0.73 13.28 11.95
CA ARG A 58 0.14 13.82 13.00
C ARG A 58 0.74 12.73 13.91
N ALA A 59 0.10 11.57 14.01
CA ALA A 59 0.54 10.41 14.77
C ALA A 59 1.50 9.50 13.99
N GLU A 60 1.80 9.82 12.73
CA GLU A 60 2.66 9.04 11.84
C GLU A 60 3.97 9.82 11.58
N PHE A 61 5.04 9.08 11.33
CA PHE A 61 6.34 9.56 10.89
C PHE A 61 6.48 9.32 9.39
N THR A 62 7.09 10.27 8.69
CA THR A 62 7.28 10.18 7.24
C THR A 62 8.73 9.85 6.92
N CYS A 63 8.95 8.72 6.26
CA CYS A 63 10.27 8.28 5.82
C CYS A 63 10.94 9.28 4.84
N ALA A 64 12.28 9.34 4.82
CA ALA A 64 13.04 10.32 4.04
C ALA A 64 12.97 10.12 2.51
N ASN A 65 12.67 8.91 2.03
CA ASN A 65 12.26 8.67 0.64
C ASN A 65 10.84 9.18 0.33
N ASN A 66 10.52 10.37 0.86
CA ASN A 66 9.29 11.13 0.69
C ASN A 66 9.10 11.68 -0.74
N ARG A 67 9.71 11.05 -1.76
CA ARG A 67 9.57 11.45 -3.15
C ARG A 67 8.29 10.87 -3.71
N PRO A 68 7.49 11.67 -4.42
CA PRO A 68 6.37 11.13 -5.18
C PRO A 68 6.89 10.01 -6.10
N PRO A 69 6.24 8.84 -6.11
CA PRO A 69 4.92 8.57 -5.52
C PRO A 69 4.93 7.77 -4.20
N GLN A 70 6.07 7.30 -3.70
CA GLN A 70 6.15 6.29 -2.61
C GLN A 70 6.40 6.90 -1.23
N ARG A 71 5.39 7.59 -0.68
CA ARG A 71 5.48 8.15 0.66
C ARG A 71 5.08 7.11 1.71
N LYS A 72 6.05 6.40 2.26
CA LYS A 72 5.81 5.50 3.40
C LYS A 72 5.56 6.29 4.69
N CYS A 73 4.40 6.03 5.29
CA CYS A 73 4.01 6.55 6.61
C CYS A 73 4.07 5.40 7.61
N ILE A 74 4.85 5.57 8.68
CA ILE A 74 4.93 4.59 9.76
C ILE A 74 4.37 5.22 11.05
N PRO A 75 3.86 4.43 12.01
CA PRO A 75 3.55 4.92 13.35
C PRO A 75 4.74 5.62 13.99
N ARG A 76 4.51 6.70 14.74
CA ARG A 76 5.61 7.35 15.49
C ARG A 76 6.25 6.45 16.55
N ASP A 77 5.54 5.41 16.98
CA ASP A 77 6.06 4.39 17.89
C ASP A 77 7.10 3.48 17.23
N TRP A 78 7.15 3.43 15.90
CA TRP A 78 8.12 2.69 15.08
C TRP A 78 9.32 3.56 14.70
N VAL A 79 9.61 4.59 15.49
CA VAL A 79 10.76 5.46 15.27
C VAL A 79 11.74 5.19 16.38
N CYS A 80 12.94 4.72 16.02
CA CYS A 80 13.97 4.29 16.95
C CYS A 80 13.49 3.15 17.85
N ASP A 81 12.72 2.22 17.29
CA ASP A 81 12.19 1.06 18.01
C ASP A 81 13.11 -0.18 17.90
N GLY A 82 14.14 -0.10 17.05
CA GLY A 82 15.14 -1.14 16.82
C GLY A 82 14.94 -1.92 15.52
N ASP A 83 13.85 -1.66 14.79
CA ASP A 83 13.52 -2.28 13.51
C ASP A 83 13.52 -1.23 12.39
N ALA A 84 13.95 -1.62 11.18
CA ALA A 84 14.00 -0.71 10.04
C ALA A 84 12.68 -0.75 9.27
N ASP A 85 11.74 0.12 9.62
CA ASP A 85 10.43 0.23 8.96
C ASP A 85 10.48 1.13 7.72
N CYS A 86 11.34 2.14 7.71
CA CYS A 86 11.63 2.87 6.47
C CYS A 86 12.58 2.08 5.57
N ALA A 87 12.38 2.19 4.25
CA ALA A 87 13.28 1.58 3.26
C ALA A 87 14.75 2.05 3.38
N ASP A 88 14.99 3.26 3.91
CA ASP A 88 16.33 3.80 4.18
C ASP A 88 16.79 3.62 5.64
N ALA A 89 15.98 2.95 6.47
CA ALA A 89 16.16 2.87 7.93
C ALA A 89 16.36 4.25 8.58
N LEU A 90 15.66 5.28 8.07
CA LEU A 90 15.78 6.65 8.58
C LEU A 90 15.08 6.80 9.95
N ASP A 91 14.00 6.06 10.14
CA ASP A 91 13.34 5.87 11.42
C ASP A 91 14.29 5.40 12.53
N GLU A 92 15.37 4.68 12.18
CA GLU A 92 16.37 4.15 13.10
C GLU A 92 17.64 5.02 13.27
N ARG A 93 17.63 6.28 12.78
CA ARG A 93 18.84 7.13 12.72
C ARG A 93 18.71 8.52 13.33
#